data_AF-A0A743XG13-F1
#
_entry.id   AF-A0A743XG13-F1
#
_cell.length_a   1.000
_cell.length_b   1.000
_cell.length_c   1.000
_cell.angle_alpha   90.00
_cell.angle_beta   90.00
_cell.angle_gamma   90.00
#
_symmetry.space_group_name_H-M   'P 1'
#
loop_
_entity.id
_entity.type
_entity.pdbx_description
1 polymer ?
#
loop_
_entity_poly.entity_id
_entity_poly.type
_entity_poly.pdbx_seq_one_letter_code
_entity_poly.pdbx_strand_id
1 'polypeptide(L)'
;MNYYMVKPFRIGMIEKDINVKESDQYVIIDLISSEELLYCEDNCFLITPELLLDLKENNLTNVNVVKPKNMKFSIQHNMDYPNKRMRDWYRLIPFKYDQSKNQEMFLDQNDNLIVNERIFNILKKHRIIRAKYTEFHIDEAKDFEEEIDEQPVFKKDIKNSYRDLLVFVVIILTVAYIFFK
;
A
#
# COMPACT_ATOMS: atom_id res chain seq x y z
N MET A 1 -9.58 2.32 -10.47
CA MET A 1 -10.33 2.78 -9.28
C MET A 1 -9.48 3.83 -8.58
N ASN A 2 -10.03 4.99 -8.22
CA ASN A 2 -9.25 6.04 -7.56
C ASN A 2 -9.04 5.70 -6.08
N TYR A 3 -7.82 5.95 -5.59
CA TYR A 3 -7.46 5.80 -4.19
C TYR A 3 -6.99 7.13 -3.62
N TYR A 4 -7.17 7.28 -2.31
CA TYR A 4 -6.84 8.47 -1.57
C TYR A 4 -6.11 8.09 -0.30
N MET A 5 -4.96 8.70 -0.07
CA MET A 5 -4.30 8.67 1.22
C MET A 5 -5.02 9.64 2.17
N VAL A 6 -5.38 9.14 3.35
CA VAL A 6 -6.06 9.87 4.41
C VAL A 6 -5.09 10.05 5.57
N LYS A 7 -4.84 11.29 5.96
CA LYS A 7 -4.04 11.63 7.16
C LYS A 7 -4.94 12.30 8.19
N PRO A 8 -5.53 11.54 9.15
CA PRO A 8 -6.42 12.09 10.16
C PRO A 8 -5.72 13.03 11.13
N PHE A 9 -6.52 13.77 11.92
CA PHE A 9 -5.97 14.59 12.99
C PHE A 9 -5.37 13.72 14.09
N ARG A 10 -4.12 14.02 14.46
CA ARG A 10 -3.38 13.32 15.49
C ARG A 10 -3.78 13.81 16.89
N ILE A 11 -4.07 12.88 17.80
CA ILE A 11 -4.57 13.20 19.15
C ILE A 11 -3.79 12.60 20.30
N GLY A 12 -2.86 11.68 20.04
CA GLY A 12 -2.14 10.98 21.10
C GLY A 12 -1.34 9.80 20.56
N MET A 13 -1.17 8.79 21.40
CA MET A 13 -0.33 7.62 21.16
C MET A 13 -0.94 6.35 21.71
N ILE A 14 -0.43 5.21 21.26
CA ILE A 14 -0.73 3.90 21.83
C ILE A 14 0.53 3.35 22.49
N GLU A 15 0.39 2.68 23.61
CA GLU A 15 1.48 1.90 24.19
C GLU A 15 1.52 0.56 23.45
N LYS A 16 2.45 0.47 22.50
CA LYS A 16 2.58 -0.71 21.64
C LYS A 16 3.34 -1.83 22.37
N ASP A 17 2.59 -2.73 22.99
CA ASP A 17 3.09 -4.03 23.42
C ASP A 17 2.66 -5.11 22.43
N ILE A 18 3.65 -5.78 21.81
CA ILE A 18 3.47 -6.82 20.80
C ILE A 18 2.88 -8.10 21.43
N ASN A 19 3.04 -8.29 22.73
CA ASN A 19 2.55 -9.45 23.45
C ASN A 19 1.08 -9.32 23.88
N VAL A 20 0.47 -8.16 23.65
CA VAL A 20 -0.88 -7.82 24.11
C VAL A 20 -1.81 -7.63 22.93
N LYS A 21 -3.04 -8.15 23.05
CA LYS A 21 -4.09 -8.00 22.02
C LYS A 21 -4.38 -6.52 21.79
N GLU A 22 -4.76 -6.16 20.57
CA GLU A 22 -5.06 -4.79 20.18
C GLU A 22 -6.20 -4.14 20.98
N SER A 23 -7.10 -4.95 21.56
CA SER A 23 -8.16 -4.49 22.47
C SER A 23 -7.64 -4.06 23.84
N ASP A 24 -6.54 -4.65 24.27
CA ASP A 24 -6.00 -4.57 25.63
C ASP A 24 -4.82 -3.58 25.71
N GLN A 25 -4.30 -3.12 24.57
CA GLN A 25 -3.31 -2.06 24.48
C GLN A 25 -3.82 -0.73 25.07
N TYR A 26 -2.93 0.01 25.74
CA TYR A 26 -3.27 1.31 26.31
C TYR A 26 -3.28 2.38 25.22
N VAL A 27 -4.40 3.09 25.11
CA VAL A 27 -4.53 4.24 24.22
C VAL A 27 -4.55 5.51 25.06
N ILE A 28 -3.56 6.38 24.85
CA ILE A 28 -3.34 7.61 25.60
C ILE A 28 -3.74 8.80 24.72
N ILE A 29 -4.71 9.58 25.17
CA ILE A 29 -5.23 10.74 24.46
C ILE A 29 -4.72 12.03 25.08
N ASP A 30 -4.02 12.84 24.30
CA ASP A 30 -3.50 14.15 24.72
C ASP A 30 -4.46 15.29 24.37
N LEU A 31 -5.11 15.19 23.21
CA LEU A 31 -5.94 16.24 22.66
C LEU A 31 -7.36 15.74 22.42
N ILE A 32 -8.35 16.51 22.90
CA ILE A 32 -9.75 16.25 22.56
C ILE A 32 -10.03 16.75 21.14
N SER A 33 -10.71 15.92 20.37
CA SER A 33 -11.26 16.27 19.07
C SER A 33 -12.72 15.86 18.98
N SER A 34 -13.50 16.64 18.25
CA SER A 34 -14.87 16.29 17.87
C SER A 34 -14.95 15.61 16.50
N GLU A 35 -13.81 15.33 15.86
CA GLU A 35 -13.77 14.65 14.57
C GLU A 35 -14.07 13.17 14.68
N GLU A 36 -14.63 12.58 13.63
CA GLU A 36 -15.13 11.21 13.68
C GLU A 36 -14.10 10.14 13.30
N LEU A 37 -12.95 10.58 12.75
CA LEU A 37 -11.78 9.77 12.46
C LEU A 37 -10.53 10.48 13.01
N LEU A 38 -9.79 9.78 13.86
CA LEU A 38 -8.61 10.31 14.55
C LEU A 38 -7.44 9.35 14.44
N TYR A 39 -6.25 9.89 14.63
CA TYR A 39 -5.00 9.13 14.64
C TYR A 39 -4.31 9.23 16.01
N CYS A 40 -3.94 8.08 16.56
CA CYS A 40 -2.93 7.91 17.60
C CYS A 40 -1.66 7.35 16.93
N GLU A 41 -0.49 7.69 17.45
CA GLU A 41 0.77 7.10 16.99
C GLU A 41 0.74 5.56 16.97
N ASP A 42 1.67 4.97 16.20
CA ASP A 42 1.77 3.53 15.92
C ASP A 42 0.52 2.93 15.26
N ASN A 43 0.03 3.61 14.22
CA ASN A 43 -1.01 3.10 13.30
C ASN A 43 -2.33 2.82 14.00
N CYS A 44 -2.64 3.65 14.99
CA CYS A 44 -3.85 3.59 15.78
C CYS A 44 -4.87 4.55 15.17
N PHE A 45 -5.89 4.00 14.50
CA PHE A 45 -6.99 4.79 13.95
C PHE A 45 -8.20 4.65 14.86
N LEU A 46 -8.75 5.76 15.33
CA LEU A 46 -9.93 5.78 16.17
C LEU A 46 -11.11 6.33 15.39
N ILE A 47 -12.24 5.64 15.45
CA ILE A 47 -13.49 6.03 14.84
C ILE A 47 -14.60 6.10 15.87
N THR A 48 -15.55 7.01 15.66
CA THR A 48 -16.72 7.11 16.53
C THR A 48 -17.74 6.01 16.22
N PRO A 49 -18.70 5.75 17.13
CA PRO A 49 -19.79 4.81 16.86
C PRO A 49 -20.58 5.16 15.59
N GLU A 50 -20.78 6.45 15.31
CA GLU A 50 -21.53 6.93 14.15
C GLU A 50 -20.82 6.59 12.84
N LEU A 51 -19.53 6.91 12.73
CA LEU A 51 -18.73 6.53 11.55
C LEU A 51 -18.64 5.00 11.40
N LEU A 52 -18.51 4.26 12.50
CA LEU A 52 -18.49 2.81 12.46
C LEU A 52 -19.80 2.23 11.91
N LEU A 53 -20.94 2.78 12.31
CA LEU A 53 -22.25 2.34 11.84
C LEU A 53 -22.37 2.56 10.33
N ASP A 54 -22.05 3.75 9.84
CA ASP A 54 -22.11 4.08 8.42
C ASP A 54 -21.17 3.19 7.59
N LEU A 55 -19.94 2.93 8.07
CA LEU A 55 -19.01 2.01 7.39
C LEU A 55 -19.54 0.57 7.33
N LYS A 56 -20.23 0.12 8.38
CA LYS A 56 -20.86 -1.22 8.43
C LYS A 56 -22.07 -1.34 7.51
N GLU A 57 -22.95 -0.35 7.52
CA GLU A 57 -24.13 -0.31 6.63
C GLU A 57 -23.72 -0.28 5.16
N ASN A 58 -22.55 0.31 4.88
CA ASN A 58 -21.93 0.33 3.58
C ASN A 58 -21.02 -0.89 3.31
N ASN A 59 -21.12 -1.98 4.09
CA ASN A 59 -20.41 -3.24 3.89
C ASN A 59 -18.87 -3.10 3.74
N LEU A 60 -18.23 -2.24 4.53
CA LEU A 60 -16.77 -2.19 4.56
C LEU A 60 -16.21 -3.56 4.98
N THR A 61 -15.34 -4.12 4.15
CA THR A 61 -14.65 -5.39 4.38
C THR A 61 -13.15 -5.17 4.60
N ASN A 62 -12.42 -6.22 4.99
CA ASN A 62 -10.95 -6.22 5.11
C ASN A 62 -10.39 -5.23 6.15
N VAL A 63 -11.15 -4.97 7.21
CA VAL A 63 -10.71 -4.22 8.38
C VAL A 63 -11.14 -4.93 9.65
N ASN A 64 -10.32 -4.88 10.68
CA ASN A 64 -10.72 -5.28 12.03
C ASN A 64 -11.18 -4.05 12.81
N VAL A 65 -12.25 -4.21 13.60
CA VAL A 65 -12.74 -3.17 14.50
C VAL A 65 -12.83 -3.71 15.90
N VAL A 66 -12.22 -3.00 16.85
CA VAL A 66 -12.10 -3.44 18.24
C VAL A 66 -12.47 -2.30 19.17
N LYS A 67 -13.24 -2.59 20.24
CA LYS A 67 -13.45 -1.62 21.32
C LYS A 67 -12.24 -1.64 22.27
N PRO A 68 -11.50 -0.53 22.42
CA PRO A 68 -10.38 -0.47 23.35
C PRO A 68 -10.88 -0.58 24.79
N LYS A 69 -10.27 -1.46 25.59
CA LYS A 69 -10.59 -1.59 27.02
C LYS A 69 -9.87 -0.54 27.87
N ASN A 70 -8.67 -0.13 27.43
CA ASN A 70 -7.73 0.66 28.22
C ASN A 70 -7.46 2.03 27.57
N MET A 71 -8.50 2.85 27.40
CA MET A 71 -8.37 4.21 26.87
C MET A 71 -8.40 5.26 27.99
N LYS A 72 -7.41 6.15 28.05
CA LYS A 72 -7.30 7.18 29.08
C LYS A 72 -6.76 8.48 28.50
N PHE A 73 -7.10 9.60 29.15
CA PHE A 73 -6.44 10.88 28.89
C PHE A 73 -5.04 10.89 29.50
N SER A 74 -4.10 11.61 28.89
CA SER A 74 -2.79 11.83 29.48
C SER A 74 -2.88 12.66 30.75
N ILE A 75 -1.81 12.59 31.57
CA ILE A 75 -1.74 13.32 32.84
C ILE A 75 -1.88 14.83 32.57
N GLN A 76 -1.14 15.33 31.58
CA GLN A 76 -1.20 16.74 31.18
C GLN A 76 -2.63 17.16 30.81
N HIS A 77 -3.32 16.34 30.00
CA HIS A 77 -4.70 16.59 29.64
C HIS A 77 -5.62 16.65 30.87
N ASN A 78 -5.49 15.72 31.81
CA ASN A 78 -6.31 15.69 33.02
C ASN A 78 -6.03 16.88 33.95
N MET A 79 -4.81 17.41 33.95
CA MET A 79 -4.48 18.63 34.70
C MET A 79 -5.16 19.85 34.09
N ASP A 80 -5.14 19.97 32.76
CA ASP A 80 -5.73 21.10 32.04
C ASP A 80 -7.27 21.02 32.01
N TYR A 81 -7.82 19.80 32.00
CA TYR A 81 -9.25 19.53 31.81
C TYR A 81 -9.81 18.41 32.73
N PRO A 82 -9.80 18.60 34.07
CA PRO A 82 -10.05 17.53 35.04
C PRO A 82 -11.45 16.89 34.99
N ASN A 83 -12.44 17.59 34.44
CA ASN A 83 -13.84 17.13 34.39
C ASN A 83 -14.25 16.62 33.01
N LYS A 84 -13.33 16.52 32.05
CA LYS A 84 -13.65 16.03 30.71
C LYS A 84 -13.86 14.52 30.72
N ARG A 85 -14.90 14.10 29.99
CA ARG A 85 -15.23 12.68 29.80
C ARG A 85 -14.72 12.21 28.46
N MET A 86 -14.20 10.98 28.44
CA MET A 86 -13.82 10.30 27.21
C MET A 86 -15.09 9.94 26.43
N ARG A 87 -15.09 10.24 25.13
CA ARG A 87 -16.13 9.74 24.21
C ARG A 87 -15.90 8.24 23.96
N ASP A 88 -16.94 7.51 23.60
CA ASP A 88 -16.77 6.16 23.08
C ASP A 88 -16.03 6.20 21.73
N TRP A 89 -15.00 5.36 21.62
CA TRP A 89 -14.20 5.19 20.41
C TRP A 89 -14.02 3.72 20.12
N TYR A 90 -13.88 3.41 18.83
CA TYR A 90 -13.48 2.10 18.34
C TYR A 90 -12.16 2.22 17.61
N ARG A 91 -11.29 1.24 17.78
CA ARG A 91 -10.06 1.14 17.01
C ARG A 91 -10.37 0.46 15.68
N LEU A 92 -10.05 1.16 14.60
CA LEU A 92 -10.06 0.65 13.24
C LEU A 92 -8.64 0.15 12.92
N ILE A 93 -8.54 -1.10 12.48
CA ILE A 93 -7.28 -1.76 12.17
C ILE A 93 -7.37 -2.22 10.71
N PRO A 94 -6.96 -1.37 9.76
CA PRO A 94 -6.88 -1.77 8.36
C PRO A 94 -5.76 -2.78 8.15
N PHE A 95 -5.99 -3.74 7.25
CA PHE A 95 -4.93 -4.66 6.85
C PHE A 95 -3.92 -3.99 5.92
N LYS A 96 -2.73 -4.58 5.82
CA LYS A 96 -1.76 -4.21 4.79
C LYS A 96 -2.33 -4.42 3.39
N TYR A 97 -1.83 -3.63 2.45
CA TYR A 97 -2.20 -3.77 1.04
C TYR A 97 -1.87 -5.19 0.53
N ASP A 98 -2.82 -5.77 -0.17
CA ASP A 98 -2.78 -7.11 -0.75
C ASP A 98 -3.36 -7.04 -2.16
N GLN A 99 -2.48 -7.13 -3.16
CA GLN A 99 -2.85 -7.03 -4.59
C GLN A 99 -3.86 -8.11 -5.02
N SER A 100 -3.93 -9.24 -4.32
CA SER A 100 -4.89 -10.31 -4.63
C SER A 100 -6.33 -9.99 -4.18
N LYS A 101 -6.51 -8.94 -3.38
CA LYS A 101 -7.80 -8.57 -2.79
C LYS A 101 -8.24 -7.21 -3.28
N ASN A 102 -9.53 -7.08 -3.55
CA ASN A 102 -10.15 -5.78 -3.79
C ASN A 102 -10.37 -5.07 -2.43
N GLN A 103 -9.31 -4.50 -1.87
CA GLN A 103 -9.36 -3.77 -0.62
C GLN A 103 -9.82 -2.32 -0.83
N GLU A 104 -10.79 -1.91 -0.02
CA GLU A 104 -11.35 -0.56 -0.05
C GLU A 104 -10.72 0.38 0.98
N MET A 105 -10.11 -0.21 2.02
CA MET A 105 -9.34 0.47 3.04
C MET A 105 -8.18 -0.43 3.46
N PHE A 106 -6.97 0.13 3.46
CA PHE A 106 -5.75 -0.61 3.81
C PHE A 106 -4.63 0.33 4.25
N LEU A 107 -3.54 -0.27 4.74
CA LEU A 107 -2.28 0.41 5.01
C LEU A 107 -1.27 0.13 3.89
N ASP A 108 -0.62 1.18 3.38
CA ASP A 108 0.49 1.01 2.43
C ASP A 108 1.75 0.46 3.13
N GLN A 109 2.86 0.40 2.40
CA GLN A 109 4.16 -0.05 2.93
C GLN A 109 4.68 0.86 4.07
N ASN A 110 4.31 2.13 4.05
CA ASN A 110 4.72 3.15 5.02
C ASN A 110 3.66 3.38 6.12
N ASP A 111 2.69 2.48 6.25
CA ASP A 111 1.58 2.59 7.20
C ASP A 111 0.66 3.81 7.01
N ASN A 112 0.62 4.38 5.81
CA ASN A 112 -0.37 5.37 5.45
C ASN A 112 -1.74 4.70 5.24
N LEU A 113 -2.79 5.31 5.78
CA LEU A 113 -4.17 4.89 5.54
C LEU A 113 -4.59 5.27 4.12
N ILE A 114 -4.87 4.26 3.30
CA ILE A 114 -5.37 4.41 1.95
C ILE A 114 -6.82 3.95 1.90
N VAL A 115 -7.66 4.71 1.21
CA VAL A 115 -9.07 4.38 0.98
C VAL A 115 -9.42 4.52 -0.49
N ASN A 116 -10.34 3.71 -0.99
CA ASN A 116 -10.89 3.91 -2.33
C ASN A 116 -11.87 5.10 -2.37
N GLU A 117 -12.28 5.49 -3.56
CA GLU A 117 -13.25 6.58 -3.78
C GLU A 117 -14.58 6.41 -3.04
N ARG A 118 -15.07 5.16 -2.92
CA ARG A 118 -16.33 4.89 -2.22
C ARG A 118 -16.24 5.24 -0.73
N ILE A 119 -15.21 4.73 -0.06
CA ILE A 119 -14.96 5.01 1.36
C ILE A 119 -14.60 6.48 1.56
N PHE A 120 -13.81 7.06 0.67
CA PHE A 120 -13.53 8.51 0.68
C PHE A 120 -14.81 9.35 0.70
N ASN A 121 -15.79 9.01 -0.14
CA ASN A 121 -17.08 9.71 -0.18
C ASN A 121 -17.90 9.54 1.10
N ILE A 122 -17.79 8.40 1.80
CA ILE A 122 -18.38 8.22 3.13
C ILE A 122 -17.68 9.15 4.12
N LEU A 123 -16.35 9.11 4.19
CA LEU A 123 -15.56 9.96 5.10
C LEU A 123 -15.85 11.46 4.91
N LYS A 124 -16.12 11.90 3.67
CA LYS A 124 -16.48 13.29 3.37
C LYS A 124 -17.84 13.74 3.90
N LYS A 125 -18.76 12.82 4.19
CA LYS A 125 -20.06 13.12 4.83
C LYS A 125 -19.94 13.26 6.34
N HIS A 126 -18.86 12.70 6.91
CA HIS A 126 -18.57 12.72 8.33
C HIS A 126 -17.80 13.97 8.74
N ARG A 127 -17.80 14.26 10.04
CA ARG A 127 -17.07 15.39 10.62
C ARG A 127 -15.57 15.06 10.69
N ILE A 128 -14.86 15.11 9.57
CA ILE A 128 -13.42 14.84 9.46
C ILE A 128 -12.74 16.03 8.77
N ILE A 129 -12.69 17.15 9.50
CA ILE A 129 -12.39 18.48 8.94
C ILE A 129 -10.88 18.73 8.81
N ARG A 130 -10.07 18.25 9.76
CA ARG A 130 -8.62 18.54 9.79
C ARG A 130 -7.79 17.47 9.10
N ALA A 131 -8.42 16.37 8.66
CA ALA A 131 -7.71 15.37 7.89
C ALA A 131 -7.22 15.94 6.54
N LYS A 132 -6.01 15.54 6.15
CA LYS A 132 -5.47 15.83 4.83
C LYS A 132 -5.75 14.65 3.91
N TYR A 133 -6.11 14.97 2.67
CA TYR A 133 -6.41 13.99 1.64
C TYR A 133 -5.52 14.26 0.43
N THR A 134 -4.94 13.21 -0.12
CA THR A 134 -4.16 13.28 -1.36
C THR A 134 -4.49 12.07 -2.21
N GLU A 135 -4.58 12.26 -3.53
CA GLU A 135 -4.70 11.13 -4.45
C GLU A 135 -3.51 10.18 -4.28
N PHE A 136 -3.79 8.89 -4.36
CA PHE A 136 -2.83 7.82 -4.20
C PHE A 136 -2.91 6.91 -5.41
N HIS A 137 -1.77 6.70 -6.06
CA HIS A 137 -1.65 5.75 -7.14
C HIS A 137 -1.06 4.46 -6.57
N ILE A 138 -1.76 3.36 -6.80
CA ILE A 138 -1.20 2.03 -6.56
C ILE A 138 -0.33 1.75 -7.77
N ASP A 139 0.98 1.66 -7.56
CA ASP A 139 1.87 1.17 -8.60
C ASP A 139 1.43 -0.26 -8.93
N GLU A 140 0.85 -0.45 -10.11
CA GLU A 140 0.69 -1.78 -10.68
C GLU A 140 2.10 -2.36 -10.74
N ALA A 141 2.30 -3.50 -10.07
CA ALA A 141 3.49 -4.29 -10.35
C ALA A 141 3.47 -4.50 -11.86
N LYS A 142 4.47 -3.95 -12.56
CA LYS A 142 4.63 -4.19 -13.99
C LYS A 142 4.42 -5.68 -14.18
N ASP A 143 3.41 -6.05 -14.96
CA ASP A 143 3.32 -7.41 -15.51
C ASP A 143 4.73 -7.76 -15.93
N PHE A 144 5.22 -8.89 -15.41
CA PHE A 144 6.55 -9.42 -15.69
C PHE A 144 6.93 -9.01 -17.11
N GLU A 145 7.96 -8.17 -17.26
CA GLU A 145 8.60 -7.98 -18.56
C GLU A 145 8.82 -9.39 -19.10
N GLU A 146 8.24 -9.69 -20.28
CA GLU A 146 8.37 -10.98 -20.95
C GLU A 146 9.80 -11.48 -20.72
N GLU A 147 9.94 -12.71 -20.21
CA GLU A 147 11.22 -13.39 -20.06
C GLU A 147 12.11 -12.97 -21.22
N ILE A 148 13.16 -12.21 -20.93
CA ILE A 148 14.15 -11.83 -21.92
C ILE A 148 14.61 -13.17 -22.48
N ASP A 149 14.22 -13.49 -23.72
CA ASP A 149 14.65 -14.70 -24.43
C ASP A 149 16.14 -14.88 -24.11
N GLU A 150 16.46 -15.94 -23.36
CA GLU A 150 17.81 -16.16 -22.87
C GLU A 150 18.77 -15.98 -24.04
N GLN A 151 19.75 -15.08 -23.90
CA GLN A 151 20.74 -14.91 -24.95
C GLN A 151 21.38 -16.28 -25.21
N PRO A 152 21.41 -16.76 -26.47
CA PRO A 152 21.95 -18.08 -26.76
C PRO A 152 23.41 -18.11 -26.30
N VAL A 153 23.69 -18.95 -25.29
CA VAL A 153 25.02 -19.14 -24.67
C VAL A 153 26.08 -19.57 -25.71
N PHE A 154 25.63 -20.10 -26.84
CA PHE A 154 26.47 -20.43 -27.97
C PHE A 154 26.38 -19.35 -29.05
N LYS A 155 27.48 -18.63 -29.27
CA LYS A 155 27.72 -18.02 -30.57
C LYS A 155 27.65 -19.14 -31.60
N LYS A 156 26.62 -19.16 -32.45
CA LYS A 156 26.74 -19.88 -33.71
C LYS A 156 27.89 -19.22 -34.46
N ASP A 157 29.05 -19.87 -34.48
CA ASP A 157 30.08 -19.56 -35.44
C ASP A 157 29.42 -19.65 -36.81
N ILE A 158 29.14 -18.50 -37.41
CA ILE A 158 28.79 -18.43 -38.82
C ILE A 158 30.08 -18.81 -39.53
N LYS A 159 30.25 -20.10 -39.78
CA LYS A 159 31.28 -20.61 -40.67
C LYS A 159 31.05 -19.89 -41.99
N ASN A 160 32.00 -19.05 -42.40
CA ASN A 160 31.95 -18.25 -43.63
C ASN A 160 32.03 -19.16 -44.87
N SER A 161 31.04 -20.03 -45.06
CA SER A 161 30.93 -21.00 -46.15
C SER A 161 30.99 -20.32 -47.52
N TYR A 162 30.47 -19.10 -47.63
CA TYR A 162 30.46 -18.35 -48.89
C TYR A 162 31.85 -17.89 -49.35
N ARG A 163 32.72 -17.53 -48.40
CA ARG A 163 34.06 -17.02 -48.71
C ARG A 163 34.99 -18.16 -49.16
N ASP A 164 34.88 -19.31 -48.49
CA ASP A 164 35.62 -20.51 -48.85
C ASP A 164 35.14 -21.09 -50.18
N LEU A 165 33.83 -21.07 -50.46
CA LEU A 165 33.26 -21.52 -51.73
C LEU A 165 33.70 -20.62 -52.91
N LEU A 166 33.75 -19.30 -52.72
CA LEU A 166 34.27 -18.36 -53.73
C LEU A 166 35.74 -18.60 -54.07
N VAL A 167 36.59 -18.82 -53.06
CA VAL A 167 38.01 -19.15 -53.27
C VAL A 167 38.15 -20.44 -54.05
N PHE A 168 37.35 -21.46 -53.73
CA PHE A 168 37.37 -22.75 -54.43
C PHE A 168 37.00 -22.62 -55.91
N VAL A 169 35.98 -21.82 -56.24
CA VAL A 169 35.56 -21.55 -57.63
C VAL A 169 36.66 -20.84 -58.42
N VAL A 170 37.34 -19.85 -57.82
CA VAL A 170 38.45 -19.14 -58.49
C VAL A 170 39.61 -20.09 -58.78
N ILE A 171 39.97 -20.97 -57.84
CA ILE A 171 41.03 -21.96 -58.06
C ILE A 171 40.68 -22.89 -59.22
N ILE A 172 39.46 -23.44 -59.25
CA ILE A 172 39.01 -24.33 -60.34
C ILE A 172 39.05 -23.61 -61.69
N LEU A 173 38.54 -22.38 -61.77
CA LEU A 173 38.57 -21.60 -63.01
C LEU A 173 40.00 -21.32 -63.47
N THR A 174 40.92 -21.06 -62.54
CA THR A 174 42.34 -20.82 -62.86
C THR A 174 43.01 -22.08 -63.39
N VAL A 175 42.78 -23.23 -62.75
CA VAL A 175 43.31 -24.53 -63.21
C VAL A 175 42.71 -24.90 -64.56
N ALA A 176 41.40 -24.75 -64.75
CA ALA A 176 40.75 -25.02 -66.02
C ALA A 176 41.30 -24.12 -67.15
N TYR A 177 41.52 -22.83 -66.88
CA TYR A 177 42.13 -21.91 -67.84
C TYR A 177 43.57 -22.31 -68.22
N ILE A 178 44.36 -22.84 -67.27
CA ILE A 178 45.73 -23.32 -67.52
C ILE A 178 45.74 -24.62 -68.33
N PHE A 179 44.76 -25.51 -68.15
CA PHE A 179 44.72 -26.82 -68.83
C PHE A 179 44.00 -26.81 -70.19
N PHE A 180 43.05 -25.90 -70.41
CA PHE A 180 42.27 -25.81 -71.67
C PHE A 180 42.69 -24.63 -72.57
N LYS A 181 43.84 -24.02 -72.28
CA LYS A 181 44.56 -23.12 -73.18
C LYS A 181 45.81 -23.83 -73.70
#